data_AF-A0A1V2IYN2-F1
#
_entry.id   AF-A0A1V2IYN2-F1
#
_cell.length_a   1.000
_cell.length_b   1.000
_cell.length_c   1.000
_cell.angle_alpha   90.00
_cell.angle_beta   90.00
_cell.angle_gamma   90.00
#
_symmetry.space_group_name_H-M   'P 1'
#
loop_
_entity.id
_entity.type
_entity.pdbx_description
1 polymer ?
#
loop_
_entity_poly.entity_id
_entity_poly.type
_entity_poly.pdbx_seq_one_letter_code
_entity_poly.pdbx_strand_id
1 'polypeptide(L)'
;MVANAAAWTAVAVDFPRDGGWDTTSGVRFGGDGSSVSLPDARERWGDPATATAAVYRLAAQVRDREPGILRRIFPALAVGLVRGEQAPAPAPSPSGPPVPAGRLSVEEGWLVAVRLVEAVRIVLADAATAGDRSAAGILPLVHRTRFLLLWAPRRFPAVDFPVRRAFGSLEAFLPRAEQARLDWALDLVNHEEHPGLLSWSTERLDAELRRLAFVGPAPAPPPGGTPPAGAGTGWHEPLPAPLPADVMREIATPSGAGDPDPGFRSWLVREAFLPRFMLLPAWRTLRPTVGRRPLVVLALLAMLLVAPAVAVAFDGHPVGVLRGVAAVAGAAYLAMFLLAVGRREMTSLWCLRLPAGAALGAVALISLDDGWAHPDGWAWPMIASAVLLATATGYLVFEAQGHGVPGGRILAGRVLAVVLLGFAHAVGVASLALAAVVPAVKPGLASTIAGASATAPGVTGPGVVGLVTVDPGVAGGPAVPLTLAASVGLAAGVLLQMLWDDRPVTYPLTHLPWRGRAR
;
A
#
# COMPACT_ATOMS: atom_id res chain seq x y z
N MET A 1 10.19 29.40 18.67
CA MET A 1 8.89 29.43 19.38
C MET A 1 7.68 29.33 18.44
N VAL A 2 7.48 30.22 17.48
CA VAL A 2 6.32 30.15 16.53
C VAL A 2 6.32 28.85 15.70
N ALA A 3 7.49 28.38 15.26
CA ALA A 3 7.61 27.10 14.54
C ALA A 3 7.21 25.86 15.38
N ASN A 4 7.46 25.87 16.70
CA ASN A 4 7.09 24.76 17.59
C ASN A 4 5.56 24.69 17.78
N ALA A 5 4.89 25.84 17.90
CA ALA A 5 3.44 25.86 18.06
C ALA A 5 2.71 25.25 16.85
N ALA A 6 3.14 25.61 15.62
CA ALA A 6 2.57 25.07 14.38
C ALA A 6 2.78 23.56 14.25
N ALA A 7 3.96 23.05 14.62
CA ALA A 7 4.25 21.62 14.59
C ALA A 7 3.39 20.83 15.59
N TRP A 8 3.14 21.37 16.79
CA TRP A 8 2.23 20.76 17.75
C TRP A 8 0.76 20.82 17.31
N THR A 9 0.34 21.89 16.64
CA THR A 9 -0.99 21.96 16.02
C THR A 9 -1.14 20.90 14.93
N ALA A 10 -0.10 20.64 14.13
CA ALA A 10 -0.10 19.56 13.13
C ALA A 10 -0.21 18.17 13.77
N VAL A 11 0.50 17.91 14.88
CA VAL A 11 0.32 16.67 15.69
C VAL A 11 -1.13 16.51 16.11
N ALA A 12 -1.78 17.61 16.50
CA ALA A 12 -3.15 17.60 16.98
C ALA A 12 -4.23 17.54 15.88
N VAL A 13 -3.91 17.95 14.65
CA VAL A 13 -4.79 17.82 13.47
C VAL A 13 -4.81 16.38 12.95
N ASP A 14 -3.74 15.61 13.21
CA ASP A 14 -3.66 14.19 12.85
C ASP A 14 -4.62 13.28 13.62
N PHE A 15 -5.18 13.79 14.72
CA PHE A 15 -6.21 13.08 15.47
C PHE A 15 -7.61 13.41 14.92
N PRO A 16 -8.51 12.43 14.80
CA PRO A 16 -9.81 12.63 14.19
C PRO A 16 -10.65 13.59 15.03
N ARG A 17 -11.42 14.46 14.38
CA ARG A 17 -12.52 15.23 14.98
C ARG A 17 -13.84 14.44 14.97
N ASP A 18 -13.76 13.11 14.95
CA ASP A 18 -14.93 12.25 14.72
C ASP A 18 -15.89 12.35 15.91
N GLY A 19 -16.96 13.12 15.68
CA GLY A 19 -17.97 13.47 16.66
C GLY A 19 -17.99 14.98 16.84
N GLY A 20 -19.10 15.61 16.45
CA GLY A 20 -19.40 17.03 16.68
C GLY A 20 -19.57 17.33 18.17
N TRP A 21 -18.52 17.10 18.94
CA TRP A 21 -18.42 17.45 20.34
C TRP A 21 -17.74 18.80 20.41
N ASP A 22 -18.50 19.81 20.82
CA ASP A 22 -17.96 21.11 21.20
C ASP A 22 -16.91 20.87 22.29
N THR A 23 -15.64 20.98 21.90
CA THR A 23 -14.54 20.99 22.85
C THR A 23 -14.52 22.36 23.53
N THR A 24 -15.50 22.64 24.39
CA THR A 24 -15.36 23.71 25.36
C THR A 24 -14.17 23.36 26.25
N SER A 25 -13.13 24.16 26.07
CA SER A 25 -11.92 24.28 26.87
C SER A 25 -12.18 24.00 28.35
N GLY A 26 -11.59 22.91 28.83
CA GLY A 26 -11.66 22.49 30.23
C GLY A 26 -12.09 21.04 30.37
N VAL A 27 -11.16 20.10 30.20
CA VAL A 27 -11.31 18.78 30.83
C VAL A 27 -11.26 19.01 32.34
N ARG A 28 -12.41 19.34 32.94
CA ARG A 28 -12.65 19.21 34.36
C ARG A 28 -13.35 17.88 34.56
N PHE A 29 -12.64 16.93 35.14
CA PHE A 29 -13.27 15.74 35.71
C PHE A 29 -14.15 16.19 36.88
N GLY A 30 -15.47 16.24 36.71
CA GLY A 30 -16.38 16.53 37.81
C GLY A 30 -17.86 16.60 37.43
N GLY A 31 -18.62 15.61 37.94
CA GLY A 31 -20.07 15.63 38.09
C GLY A 31 -20.59 14.50 39.00
N ASP A 32 -19.92 13.34 38.99
CA ASP A 32 -20.39 12.10 39.60
C ASP A 32 -19.30 11.31 40.35
N GLY A 33 -18.22 11.99 40.81
CA GLY A 33 -17.37 11.49 41.89
C GLY A 33 -16.16 10.63 41.50
N SER A 34 -15.63 10.75 40.28
CA SER A 34 -14.39 10.07 39.89
C SER A 34 -13.39 10.98 39.17
N SER A 35 -12.90 12.02 39.86
CA SER A 35 -11.74 12.75 39.37
C SER A 35 -10.49 11.85 39.44
N VAL A 36 -9.87 11.59 38.30
CA VAL A 36 -8.47 11.14 38.30
C VAL A 36 -7.65 12.38 38.58
N SER A 37 -7.25 12.54 39.84
CA SER A 37 -6.29 13.58 40.23
C SER A 37 -4.95 13.28 39.56
N LEU A 38 -4.75 13.85 38.36
CA LEU A 38 -3.45 13.96 37.69
C LEU A 38 -2.37 14.77 38.48
N PRO A 39 -2.70 15.65 39.46
CA PRO A 39 -1.70 16.38 40.26
C PRO A 39 -0.59 15.52 40.91
N ASP A 40 -0.94 14.39 41.54
CA ASP A 40 0.05 13.47 42.16
C ASP A 40 0.97 12.81 41.12
N ALA A 41 0.53 12.82 39.87
CA ALA A 41 1.24 12.23 38.76
C ALA A 41 2.36 13.15 38.24
N ARG A 42 2.23 14.48 38.37
CA ARG A 42 3.26 15.45 37.91
C ARG A 42 4.63 15.24 38.55
N GLU A 43 4.69 15.11 39.89
CA GLU A 43 5.95 14.91 40.61
C GLU A 43 6.60 13.55 40.30
N ARG A 44 5.79 12.51 40.06
CA ARG A 44 6.28 11.14 39.83
C ARG A 44 6.52 10.80 38.36
N TRP A 45 6.08 11.66 37.44
CA TRP A 45 6.19 11.38 36.00
C TRP A 45 7.45 11.93 35.34
N GLY A 46 8.15 12.85 36.00
CA GLY A 46 9.42 13.37 35.50
C GLY A 46 10.58 12.39 35.58
N ASP A 47 10.53 11.39 36.46
CA ASP A 47 11.63 10.48 36.73
C ASP A 47 11.72 9.34 35.69
N PRO A 48 12.80 9.29 34.88
CA PRO A 48 13.03 8.23 33.90
C PRO A 48 13.15 6.83 34.54
N ALA A 49 13.69 6.73 35.77
CA ALA A 49 13.95 5.44 36.43
C ALA A 49 12.66 4.70 36.81
N THR A 50 11.56 5.43 37.01
CA THR A 50 10.27 4.89 37.43
C THR A 50 9.22 4.85 36.32
N ALA A 51 9.59 5.20 35.08
CA ALA A 51 8.66 5.33 33.95
C ALA A 51 7.80 4.08 33.70
N THR A 52 8.41 2.89 33.64
CA THR A 52 7.67 1.63 33.45
C THR A 52 6.73 1.33 34.63
N ALA A 53 7.19 1.49 35.86
CA ALA A 53 6.37 1.28 37.06
C ALA A 53 5.21 2.31 37.16
N ALA A 54 5.40 3.52 36.63
CA ALA A 54 4.33 4.52 36.55
C ALA A 54 3.23 4.10 35.58
N VAL A 55 3.57 3.49 34.43
CA VAL A 55 2.58 2.96 33.47
C VAL A 55 1.75 1.84 34.09
N TYR A 56 2.36 0.87 34.77
CA TYR A 56 1.61 -0.22 35.41
C TYR A 56 0.73 0.24 36.58
N ARG A 57 1.21 1.20 37.39
CA ARG A 57 0.37 1.82 38.43
C ARG A 57 -0.81 2.57 37.83
N LEU A 58 -0.59 3.31 36.74
CA LEU A 58 -1.67 3.97 36.02
C LEU A 58 -2.63 2.95 35.42
N ALA A 59 -2.14 1.84 34.88
CA ALA A 59 -2.98 0.75 34.38
C ALA A 59 -3.85 0.14 35.50
N ALA A 60 -3.31 -0.06 36.70
CA ALA A 60 -4.10 -0.50 37.85
C ALA A 60 -5.20 0.52 38.22
N GLN A 61 -4.86 1.81 38.29
CA GLN A 61 -5.86 2.87 38.55
C GLN A 61 -6.93 2.96 37.46
N VAL A 62 -6.54 2.77 36.19
CA VAL A 62 -7.44 2.77 35.04
C VAL A 62 -8.34 1.54 35.05
N ARG A 63 -7.82 0.38 35.49
CA ARG A 63 -8.58 -0.88 35.63
C ARG A 63 -9.69 -0.77 36.67
N ASP A 64 -9.45 -0.02 37.74
CA ASP A 64 -10.45 0.26 38.78
C ASP A 64 -11.58 1.20 38.30
N ARG A 65 -11.41 1.83 37.12
CA ARG A 65 -12.44 2.67 36.48
C ARG A 65 -13.14 1.88 35.38
N GLU A 66 -14.46 2.06 35.24
CA GLU A 66 -15.23 1.32 34.25
C GLU A 66 -14.66 1.49 32.81
N PRO A 67 -14.36 0.38 32.09
CA PRO A 67 -13.86 0.41 30.71
C PRO A 67 -14.76 1.22 29.75
N GLY A 68 -16.05 1.31 30.05
CA GLY A 68 -17.03 2.09 29.30
C GLY A 68 -16.78 3.60 29.30
N ILE A 69 -16.10 4.14 30.32
CA ILE A 69 -15.73 5.56 30.40
C ILE A 69 -14.52 5.82 29.50
N LEU A 70 -13.52 4.94 29.54
CA LEU A 70 -12.33 5.02 28.69
C LEU A 70 -12.72 4.98 27.21
N ARG A 71 -13.71 4.16 26.85
CA ARG A 71 -14.27 4.10 25.49
C ARG A 71 -14.66 5.48 24.93
N ARG A 72 -15.34 6.30 25.73
CA ARG A 72 -15.98 7.54 25.26
C ARG A 72 -14.99 8.71 25.21
N ILE A 73 -14.09 8.75 26.18
CA ILE A 73 -13.30 9.95 26.45
C ILE A 73 -11.89 9.83 25.89
N PHE A 74 -11.34 8.60 25.79
CA PHE A 74 -9.91 8.41 25.60
C PHE A 74 -9.32 9.05 24.33
N PRO A 75 -9.90 8.89 23.12
CA PRO A 75 -9.35 9.53 21.92
C PRO A 75 -9.34 11.05 22.04
N ALA A 76 -10.46 11.64 22.48
CA ALA A 76 -10.61 13.08 22.66
C ALA A 76 -9.68 13.63 23.75
N LEU A 77 -9.47 12.86 24.82
CA LEU A 77 -8.56 13.20 25.92
C LEU A 77 -7.11 13.24 25.44
N ALA A 78 -6.67 12.24 24.67
CA ALA A 78 -5.33 12.23 24.10
C ALA A 78 -5.10 13.46 23.19
N VAL A 79 -6.09 13.84 22.37
CA VAL A 79 -6.02 15.07 21.56
C VAL A 79 -5.95 16.32 22.43
N GLY A 80 -6.82 16.41 23.45
CA GLY A 80 -6.88 17.57 24.35
C GLY A 80 -5.58 17.77 25.12
N LEU A 81 -4.97 16.68 25.57
CA LEU A 81 -3.67 16.69 26.25
C LEU A 81 -2.55 17.17 25.32
N VAL A 82 -2.54 16.75 24.06
CA VAL A 82 -1.51 17.16 23.08
C VAL A 82 -1.71 18.57 22.56
N ARG A 83 -2.96 19.06 22.42
CA ARG A 83 -3.20 20.44 22.00
C ARG A 83 -2.67 21.44 23.00
N GLY A 84 -2.78 21.13 24.29
CA GLY A 84 -2.78 22.16 25.33
C GLY A 84 -3.87 23.20 25.05
N GLU A 85 -4.16 24.08 26.00
CA GLU A 85 -4.91 25.28 25.64
C GLU A 85 -3.96 26.21 24.86
N GLN A 86 -3.85 26.01 23.54
CA GLN A 86 -3.34 27.04 22.61
C GLN A 86 -4.30 28.25 22.52
N ALA A 87 -5.38 28.28 23.32
CA ALA A 87 -6.21 29.46 23.45
C ALA A 87 -5.29 30.65 23.78
N PRO A 88 -5.26 31.70 22.94
CA PRO A 88 -4.43 32.86 23.21
C PRO A 88 -4.73 33.30 24.63
N ALA A 89 -3.68 33.43 25.45
CA ALA A 89 -3.86 33.91 26.81
C ALA A 89 -4.71 35.17 26.72
N PRO A 90 -5.91 35.22 27.35
CA PRO A 90 -6.71 36.43 27.32
C PRO A 90 -5.80 37.58 27.76
N ALA A 91 -5.83 38.68 27.01
CA ALA A 91 -4.98 39.84 27.28
C ALA A 91 -4.99 40.11 28.79
N PRO A 92 -3.81 40.26 29.43
CA PRO A 92 -3.71 40.28 30.87
C PRO A 92 -4.65 41.37 31.41
N SER A 93 -5.77 40.94 32.01
CA SER A 93 -6.68 41.87 32.65
C SER A 93 -5.97 42.32 33.93
N PRO A 94 -5.69 43.62 34.11
CA PRO A 94 -4.92 44.12 35.24
C PRO A 94 -5.59 43.87 36.61
N SER A 95 -6.84 43.42 36.63
CA SER A 95 -7.62 43.08 37.82
C SER A 95 -8.13 41.63 37.84
N GLY A 96 -7.65 40.76 36.94
CA GLY A 96 -8.07 39.36 36.89
C GLY A 96 -7.38 38.50 37.95
N PRO A 97 -8.07 37.53 38.57
CA PRO A 97 -7.42 36.56 39.45
C PRO A 97 -6.29 35.83 38.71
N PRO A 98 -5.22 35.41 39.41
CA PRO A 98 -4.09 34.72 38.79
C PRO A 98 -4.59 33.54 37.95
N VAL A 99 -4.11 33.46 36.71
CA VAL A 99 -4.42 32.36 35.78
C VAL A 99 -4.22 31.04 36.54
N PRO A 100 -5.21 30.15 36.58
CA PRO A 100 -5.16 28.97 37.45
C PRO A 100 -3.90 28.15 37.16
N ALA A 101 -3.12 27.93 38.22
CA ALA A 101 -1.95 27.06 38.24
C ALA A 101 -2.39 25.62 37.92
N GLY A 102 -2.41 25.26 36.63
CA GLY A 102 -2.92 23.96 36.21
C GLY A 102 -2.74 23.62 34.73
N ARG A 103 -2.18 24.53 33.92
CA ARG A 103 -1.97 24.25 32.49
C ARG A 103 -0.76 23.33 32.31
N LEU A 104 -0.94 22.26 31.52
CA LEU A 104 0.16 21.40 31.08
C LEU A 104 0.90 22.11 29.96
N SER A 105 2.24 22.07 30.00
CA SER A 105 3.02 22.39 28.80
C SER A 105 2.72 21.35 27.71
N VAL A 106 3.00 21.66 26.45
CA VAL A 106 2.73 20.70 25.36
C VAL A 106 3.57 19.42 25.49
N GLU A 107 4.81 19.56 25.98
CA GLU A 107 5.69 18.44 26.31
C GLU A 107 5.11 17.57 27.44
N GLU A 108 4.63 18.21 28.52
CA GLU A 108 3.95 17.53 29.61
C GLU A 108 2.70 16.82 29.10
N GLY A 109 1.90 17.50 28.29
CA GLY A 109 0.68 16.98 27.67
C GLY A 109 0.93 15.72 26.83
N TRP A 110 1.96 15.74 25.97
CA TRP A 110 2.37 14.55 25.23
C TRP A 110 2.85 13.42 26.14
N LEU A 111 3.64 13.72 27.17
CA LEU A 111 4.12 12.72 28.13
C LEU A 111 2.95 12.05 28.88
N VAL A 112 1.97 12.84 29.33
CA VAL A 112 0.74 12.33 29.95
C VAL A 112 -0.02 11.44 28.97
N ALA A 113 -0.22 11.91 27.73
CA ALA A 113 -0.96 11.17 26.72
C ALA A 113 -0.30 9.82 26.38
N VAL A 114 1.03 9.80 26.26
CA VAL A 114 1.81 8.58 26.01
C VAL A 114 1.69 7.57 27.15
N ARG A 115 1.83 8.02 28.40
CA ARG A 115 1.72 7.10 29.55
C ARG A 115 0.31 6.57 29.71
N LEU A 116 -0.69 7.43 29.49
CA LEU A 116 -2.09 7.05 29.55
C LEU A 116 -2.45 6.04 28.44
N VAL A 117 -1.98 6.25 27.19
CA VAL A 117 -2.25 5.29 26.10
C VAL A 117 -1.62 3.93 26.35
N GLU A 118 -0.40 3.89 26.90
CA GLU A 118 0.25 2.62 27.27
C GLU A 118 -0.53 1.90 28.39
N ALA A 119 -0.95 2.64 29.42
CA ALA A 119 -1.74 2.08 30.51
C ALA A 119 -3.09 1.52 30.03
N VAL A 120 -3.81 2.30 29.22
CA VAL A 120 -5.11 1.88 28.65
C VAL A 120 -4.93 0.68 27.73
N ARG A 121 -3.86 0.63 26.92
CA ARG A 121 -3.54 -0.51 26.06
C ARG A 121 -3.37 -1.80 26.85
N ILE A 122 -2.62 -1.77 27.96
CA ILE A 122 -2.44 -2.94 28.84
C ILE A 122 -3.80 -3.42 29.35
N VAL A 123 -4.61 -2.53 29.93
CA VAL A 123 -5.92 -2.89 30.49
C VAL A 123 -6.85 -3.49 29.44
N LEU A 124 -6.95 -2.86 28.27
CA LEU A 124 -7.83 -3.33 27.20
C LEU A 124 -7.33 -4.61 26.54
N ALA A 125 -6.02 -4.81 26.39
CA ALA A 125 -5.46 -6.04 25.85
C ALA A 125 -5.70 -7.24 26.79
N ASP A 126 -5.50 -7.05 28.10
CA ASP A 126 -5.81 -8.07 29.11
C ASP A 126 -7.30 -8.44 29.08
N ALA A 127 -8.18 -7.42 29.08
CA ALA A 127 -9.63 -7.63 29.03
C ALA A 127 -10.08 -8.32 27.74
N ALA A 128 -9.54 -7.92 26.59
CA ALA A 128 -9.83 -8.55 25.30
C ALA A 128 -9.39 -10.02 25.29
N THR A 129 -8.22 -10.33 25.86
CA THR A 129 -7.71 -11.71 26.00
C THR A 129 -8.61 -12.55 26.92
N ALA A 130 -9.21 -11.92 27.94
CA ALA A 130 -10.20 -12.54 28.81
C ALA A 130 -11.61 -12.67 28.18
N GLY A 131 -11.80 -12.25 26.93
CA GLY A 131 -13.06 -12.39 26.19
C GLY A 131 -14.00 -11.18 26.25
N ASP A 132 -13.56 -10.03 26.81
CA ASP A 132 -14.36 -8.80 26.78
C ASP A 132 -14.43 -8.23 25.35
N ARG A 133 -15.59 -8.42 24.72
CA ARG A 133 -15.89 -7.92 23.37
C ARG A 133 -15.86 -6.40 23.27
N SER A 134 -16.23 -5.68 24.33
CA SER A 134 -16.18 -4.22 24.34
C SER A 134 -14.74 -3.72 24.30
N ALA A 135 -13.87 -4.33 25.11
CA ALA A 135 -12.44 -4.04 25.09
C ALA A 135 -11.83 -4.34 23.71
N ALA A 136 -12.14 -5.52 23.15
CA ALA A 136 -11.68 -5.92 21.81
C ALA A 136 -12.15 -4.94 20.71
N GLY A 137 -13.36 -4.39 20.82
CA GLY A 137 -13.89 -3.41 19.87
C GLY A 137 -13.20 -2.04 19.91
N ILE A 138 -12.60 -1.67 21.05
CA ILE A 138 -11.96 -0.35 21.26
C ILE A 138 -10.45 -0.42 21.04
N LEU A 139 -9.84 -1.58 21.32
CA LEU A 139 -8.40 -1.78 21.28
C LEU A 139 -7.74 -1.24 20.00
N PRO A 140 -8.31 -1.39 18.77
CA PRO A 140 -7.74 -0.80 17.57
C PRO A 140 -7.61 0.72 17.59
N LEU A 141 -8.55 1.44 18.20
CA LEU A 141 -8.50 2.90 18.33
C LEU A 141 -7.39 3.33 19.31
N VAL A 142 -7.12 2.50 20.31
CA VAL A 142 -6.01 2.70 21.25
C VAL A 142 -4.68 2.39 20.57
N HIS A 143 -4.58 1.31 19.80
CA HIS A 143 -3.39 1.02 18.98
C HIS A 143 -3.09 2.14 17.98
N ARG A 144 -4.11 2.67 17.29
CA ARG A 144 -3.93 3.85 16.43
C ARG A 144 -3.43 5.06 17.20
N THR A 145 -4.05 5.39 18.33
CA THR A 145 -3.64 6.53 19.18
C THR A 145 -2.19 6.35 19.66
N ARG A 146 -1.84 5.14 20.08
CA ARG A 146 -0.49 4.75 20.51
C ARG A 146 0.51 4.92 19.38
N PHE A 147 0.20 4.43 18.18
CA PHE A 147 1.01 4.64 16.99
C PHE A 147 1.23 6.14 16.73
N LEU A 148 0.16 6.94 16.68
CA LEU A 148 0.27 8.37 16.40
C LEU A 148 1.15 9.09 17.43
N LEU A 149 0.97 8.81 18.72
CA LEU A 149 1.75 9.45 19.80
C LEU A 149 3.22 9.03 19.76
N LEU A 150 3.50 7.72 19.63
CA LEU A 150 4.87 7.20 19.65
C LEU A 150 5.63 7.44 18.35
N TRP A 151 4.94 7.65 17.23
CA TRP A 151 5.59 8.06 15.97
C TRP A 151 5.67 9.57 15.80
N ALA A 152 5.06 10.37 16.67
CA ALA A 152 5.15 11.82 16.60
C ALA A 152 6.61 12.34 16.56
N PRO A 153 7.56 11.85 17.38
CA PRO A 153 8.96 12.30 17.32
C PRO A 153 9.63 12.12 15.95
N ARG A 154 9.26 11.07 15.21
CA ARG A 154 9.79 10.81 13.87
C ARG A 154 9.08 11.63 12.78
N ARG A 155 7.79 11.91 12.96
CA ARG A 155 6.99 12.70 12.00
C ARG A 155 7.22 14.20 12.13
N PHE A 156 7.54 14.65 13.34
CA PHE A 156 7.72 16.04 13.69
C PHE A 156 9.11 16.24 14.33
N PRO A 157 10.21 15.98 13.59
CA PRO A 157 11.56 16.08 14.15
C PRO A 157 11.92 17.51 14.62
N ALA A 158 11.13 18.50 14.25
CA ALA A 158 11.27 19.88 14.72
C ALA A 158 10.79 20.13 16.14
N VAL A 159 10.10 19.17 16.74
CA VAL A 159 9.56 19.24 18.10
C VAL A 159 10.44 18.42 19.02
N ASP A 160 10.88 19.02 20.13
CA ASP A 160 11.56 18.29 21.20
C ASP A 160 10.54 17.51 22.03
N PHE A 161 10.48 16.20 21.83
CA PHE A 161 9.60 15.33 22.60
C PHE A 161 10.37 14.75 23.80
N PRO A 162 9.79 14.76 25.02
CA PRO A 162 10.46 14.28 26.23
C PRO A 162 10.51 12.74 26.33
N VAL A 163 11.03 12.07 25.29
CA VAL A 163 11.06 10.60 25.13
C VAL A 163 11.78 9.92 26.29
N ARG A 164 12.93 10.46 26.73
CA ARG A 164 13.69 9.90 27.87
C ARG A 164 12.89 9.97 29.17
N ARG A 165 12.16 11.05 29.43
CA ARG A 165 11.27 11.15 30.60
C ARG A 165 10.08 10.20 30.48
N ALA A 166 9.54 10.01 29.27
CA ALA A 166 8.42 9.11 29.05
C ALA A 166 8.78 7.63 29.26
N PHE A 167 10.00 7.20 28.88
CA PHE A 167 10.37 5.78 28.80
C PHE A 167 11.65 5.35 29.52
N GLY A 168 12.35 6.26 30.20
CA GLY A 168 13.65 5.96 30.81
C GLY A 168 14.81 6.21 29.86
N SER A 169 14.73 5.65 28.66
CA SER A 169 15.78 5.73 27.64
C SER A 169 15.20 5.71 26.22
N LEU A 170 16.03 6.10 25.24
CA LEU A 170 15.68 5.98 23.83
C LEU A 170 15.62 4.50 23.38
N GLU A 171 16.50 3.66 23.92
CA GLU A 171 16.53 2.22 23.67
C GLU A 171 15.23 1.52 24.11
N ALA A 172 14.60 2.00 25.19
CA ALA A 172 13.31 1.50 25.66
C ALA A 172 12.10 2.06 24.87
N PHE A 173 12.28 3.17 24.17
CA PHE A 173 11.25 3.81 23.35
C PHE A 173 11.14 3.19 21.96
N LEU A 174 12.27 2.98 21.27
CA LEU A 174 12.28 2.55 19.87
C LEU A 174 11.51 1.23 19.64
N PRO A 175 11.71 0.15 20.42
CA PRO A 175 10.94 -1.09 20.26
C PRO A 175 9.44 -0.89 20.52
N ARG A 176 9.06 -0.01 21.46
CA ARG A 176 7.66 0.28 21.74
C ARG A 176 6.98 1.04 20.61
N ALA A 177 7.68 1.96 19.97
CA ALA A 177 7.19 2.70 18.81
C ALA A 177 7.02 1.77 17.60
N GLU A 178 7.98 0.86 17.34
CA GLU A 178 7.84 -0.15 16.28
C GLU A 178 6.69 -1.13 16.59
N GLN A 179 6.56 -1.59 17.83
CA GLN A 179 5.43 -2.43 18.25
C GLN A 179 4.09 -1.72 18.03
N ALA A 180 3.98 -0.43 18.37
CA ALA A 180 2.73 0.31 18.16
C ALA A 180 2.36 0.43 16.69
N ARG A 181 3.35 0.56 15.80
CA ARG A 181 3.14 0.55 14.36
C ARG A 181 2.68 -0.81 13.88
N LEU A 182 3.28 -1.89 14.36
CA LEU A 182 2.90 -3.26 14.01
C LEU A 182 1.48 -3.56 14.50
N ASP A 183 1.17 -3.26 15.77
CA ASP A 183 -0.17 -3.44 16.36
C ASP A 183 -1.23 -2.76 15.50
N TRP A 184 -1.00 -1.47 15.15
CA TRP A 184 -1.94 -0.72 14.32
C TRP A 184 -2.04 -1.25 12.89
N ALA A 185 -0.93 -1.71 12.31
CA ALA A 185 -0.93 -2.29 10.97
C ALA A 185 -1.69 -3.63 10.93
N LEU A 186 -1.56 -4.46 11.97
CA LEU A 186 -2.32 -5.70 12.09
C LEU A 186 -3.81 -5.44 12.20
N ASP A 187 -4.24 -4.44 12.97
CA ASP A 187 -5.65 -4.08 13.06
C ASP A 187 -6.20 -3.53 11.73
N LEU A 188 -5.40 -2.79 10.96
CA LEU A 188 -5.80 -2.29 9.64
C LEU A 188 -5.90 -3.40 8.58
N VAL A 189 -4.95 -4.35 8.58
CA VAL A 189 -5.01 -5.52 7.70
C VAL A 189 -6.23 -6.36 8.02
N ASN A 190 -6.54 -6.55 9.31
CA ASN A 190 -7.68 -7.33 9.79
C ASN A 190 -8.90 -6.44 10.13
N HIS A 191 -9.08 -5.32 9.45
CA HIS A 191 -10.14 -4.34 9.79
C HIS A 191 -11.56 -4.93 9.80
N GLU A 192 -11.81 -5.98 9.02
CA GLU A 192 -13.09 -6.71 8.97
C GLU A 192 -13.41 -7.42 10.29
N GLU A 193 -12.39 -7.78 11.08
CA GLU A 193 -12.54 -8.38 12.42
C GLU A 193 -12.87 -7.34 13.51
N HIS A 194 -12.83 -6.05 13.17
CA HIS A 194 -12.95 -4.95 14.11
C HIS A 194 -14.20 -4.10 13.81
N PRO A 195 -15.30 -4.21 14.59
CA PRO A 195 -16.54 -3.47 14.32
C PRO A 195 -16.36 -1.95 14.19
N GLY A 196 -15.42 -1.37 14.95
CA GLY A 196 -15.10 0.05 14.87
C GLY A 196 -14.45 0.45 13.55
N LEU A 197 -13.58 -0.40 12.99
CA LEU A 197 -12.89 -0.15 11.71
C LEU A 197 -13.75 -0.55 10.51
N LEU A 198 -14.66 -1.51 10.67
CA LEU A 198 -15.61 -1.92 9.62
C LEU A 198 -16.49 -0.74 9.15
N SER A 199 -16.78 0.20 10.05
CA SER A 199 -17.53 1.43 9.72
C SER A 199 -16.72 2.46 8.94
N TRP A 200 -15.40 2.28 8.79
CA TRP A 200 -14.56 3.26 8.12
C TRP A 200 -14.69 3.13 6.60
N SER A 201 -14.77 4.27 5.93
CA SER A 201 -14.62 4.32 4.47
C SER A 201 -13.27 3.72 4.07
N THR A 202 -13.26 3.00 2.95
CA THR A 202 -12.05 2.49 2.32
C THR A 202 -10.95 3.54 2.14
N GLU A 203 -11.30 4.76 1.74
CA GLU A 203 -10.34 5.84 1.49
C GLU A 203 -9.57 6.20 2.76
N ARG A 204 -10.26 6.14 3.91
CA ARG A 204 -9.67 6.36 5.23
C ARG A 204 -8.73 5.22 5.61
N LEU A 205 -9.12 3.97 5.40
CA LEU A 205 -8.23 2.81 5.61
C LEU A 205 -6.96 2.93 4.76
N ASP A 206 -7.12 3.27 3.48
CA ASP A 206 -6.00 3.45 2.55
C ASP A 206 -5.09 4.63 2.94
N ALA A 207 -5.65 5.69 3.52
CA ALA A 207 -4.88 6.82 4.03
C ALA A 207 -4.05 6.43 5.27
N GLU A 208 -4.63 5.64 6.17
CA GLU A 208 -3.94 5.14 7.36
C GLU A 208 -2.85 4.12 7.03
N LEU A 209 -3.08 3.22 6.06
CA LEU A 209 -2.05 2.31 5.54
C LEU A 209 -0.89 3.10 4.89
N ARG A 210 -1.19 4.17 4.15
CA ARG A 210 -0.16 5.07 3.63
C ARG A 210 0.60 5.78 4.75
N ARG A 211 -0.09 6.22 5.81
CA ARG A 211 0.53 6.83 6.99
C ARG A 211 1.48 5.87 7.72
N LEU A 212 1.16 4.58 7.76
CA LEU A 212 2.08 3.55 8.28
C LEU A 212 3.34 3.40 7.42
N ALA A 213 3.22 3.49 6.09
CA ALA A 213 4.34 3.30 5.18
C ALA A 213 5.25 4.54 5.06
N PHE A 214 4.64 5.72 5.00
CA PHE A 214 5.33 6.98 4.74
C PHE A 214 5.33 7.84 6.00
N VAL A 215 6.41 7.73 6.77
CA VAL A 215 6.64 8.56 7.97
C VAL A 215 7.27 9.89 7.61
N GLY A 216 7.70 10.07 6.35
CA GLY A 216 8.37 11.28 5.91
C GLY A 216 7.47 12.51 5.95
N PRO A 217 8.03 13.70 6.23
CA PRO A 217 7.32 14.95 6.00
C PRO A 217 6.82 14.96 4.55
N ALA A 218 5.57 15.37 4.33
CA ALA A 218 5.06 15.55 2.99
C ALA A 218 6.09 16.38 2.20
N PRO A 219 6.49 15.97 0.98
CA PRO A 219 7.41 16.76 0.19
C PRO A 219 6.82 18.16 0.07
N ALA A 220 7.59 19.17 0.50
CA ALA A 220 7.16 20.55 0.40
C ALA A 220 6.74 20.81 -1.05
N PRO A 221 5.58 21.45 -1.29
CA PRO A 221 5.13 21.75 -2.63
C PRO A 221 6.27 22.51 -3.33
N PRO A 222 6.50 22.24 -4.62
CA PRO A 222 7.47 23.02 -5.38
C PRO A 222 7.10 24.50 -5.21
N PRO A 223 8.07 25.39 -4.97
CA PRO A 223 7.78 26.81 -4.79
C PRO A 223 7.01 27.33 -6.01
N GLY A 224 5.79 27.82 -5.77
CA GLY A 224 4.87 28.32 -6.81
C GLY A 224 3.89 27.30 -7.40
N GLY A 225 3.92 26.03 -6.99
CA GLY A 225 2.93 25.03 -7.42
C GLY A 225 1.62 25.20 -6.66
N THR A 226 0.53 25.52 -7.35
CA THR A 226 -0.82 25.38 -6.79
C THR A 226 -1.03 23.93 -6.37
N PRO A 227 -1.47 23.66 -5.12
CA PRO A 227 -1.77 22.30 -4.70
C PRO A 227 -2.80 21.70 -5.66
N PRO A 228 -2.62 20.46 -6.13
CA PRO A 228 -3.50 19.87 -7.13
C PRO A 228 -4.94 19.86 -6.61
N ALA A 229 -5.83 20.51 -7.34
CA ALA A 229 -7.26 20.54 -7.07
C ALA A 229 -7.82 19.11 -7.17
N GLY A 230 -7.92 18.43 -6.03
CA GLY A 230 -8.24 17.00 -5.95
C GLY A 230 -7.45 16.23 -4.89
N ALA A 231 -6.40 16.83 -4.31
CA ALA A 231 -5.79 16.38 -3.07
C ALA A 231 -6.72 16.71 -1.89
N GLY A 232 -7.88 16.04 -1.82
CA GLY A 232 -8.81 16.17 -0.71
C GLY A 232 -8.09 15.90 0.61
N THR A 233 -8.00 16.94 1.44
CA THR A 233 -8.00 17.01 2.93
C THR A 233 -7.17 16.03 3.77
N GLY A 234 -6.48 15.05 3.18
CA GLY A 234 -5.63 14.06 3.87
C GLY A 234 -4.15 14.18 3.53
N TRP A 235 -3.77 15.10 2.66
CA TRP A 235 -2.38 15.48 2.46
C TRP A 235 -2.04 16.53 3.50
N HIS A 236 -1.33 16.08 4.54
CA HIS A 236 -0.79 16.93 5.60
C HIS A 236 -0.19 18.20 5.00
N GLU A 237 -0.63 19.34 5.51
CA GLU A 237 -0.02 20.64 5.22
C GLU A 237 1.50 20.51 5.49
N PRO A 238 2.35 20.72 4.49
CA PRO A 238 3.80 20.58 4.66
C PRO A 238 4.26 21.65 5.63
N LEU A 239 4.77 21.21 6.79
CA LEU A 239 5.39 22.09 7.76
C LEU A 239 6.54 22.87 7.09
N PRO A 240 6.72 24.16 7.44
CA PRO A 240 7.74 24.99 6.84
C PRO A 240 9.14 24.48 7.19
N ALA A 241 9.95 24.31 6.13
CA ALA A 241 11.39 24.05 6.05
C ALA A 241 12.00 22.98 7.00
N PRO A 242 12.81 22.03 6.48
CA PRO A 242 13.59 21.15 7.34
C PRO A 242 14.53 21.98 8.22
N LEU A 243 14.64 21.59 9.50
CA LEU A 243 15.56 22.22 10.44
C LEU A 243 17.02 22.14 9.93
N PRO A 244 17.89 23.04 10.42
CA PRO A 244 19.33 22.98 10.20
C PRO A 244 19.90 21.58 10.53
N ALA A 245 20.78 21.06 9.65
CA ALA A 245 21.29 19.70 9.66
C ALA A 245 22.09 19.32 10.93
N ASP A 246 22.52 20.32 11.69
CA ASP A 246 23.25 20.26 12.95
C ASP A 246 22.37 19.79 14.12
N VAL A 247 21.12 20.24 14.23
CA VAL A 247 20.15 19.76 15.26
C VAL A 247 19.71 18.33 14.95
N MET A 248 19.57 18.01 13.66
CA MET A 248 19.32 16.66 13.18
C MET A 248 20.46 15.69 13.54
N ARG A 249 21.71 16.14 13.62
CA ARG A 249 22.89 15.28 13.92
C ARG A 249 23.00 14.87 15.39
N GLU A 250 22.44 15.65 16.30
CA GLU A 250 22.53 15.40 17.74
C GLU A 250 21.35 14.56 18.26
N ILE A 251 20.18 14.67 17.61
CA ILE A 251 19.02 13.79 17.82
C ILE A 251 19.10 12.53 16.94
N ALA A 252 19.77 12.59 15.79
CA ALA A 252 20.21 11.39 15.08
C ALA A 252 21.32 10.74 15.90
N THR A 253 20.91 9.79 16.73
CA THR A 253 21.79 8.79 17.33
C THR A 253 22.89 8.32 16.37
N PRO A 254 24.08 8.02 16.90
CA PRO A 254 25.25 7.69 16.11
C PRO A 254 24.98 6.45 15.25
N SER A 255 25.27 6.58 13.94
CA SER A 255 25.34 5.51 12.93
C SER A 255 24.00 4.87 12.55
N GLY A 256 23.52 5.14 11.33
CA GLY A 256 22.45 4.33 10.75
C GLY A 256 21.06 4.63 11.32
N ALA A 257 20.55 5.83 11.03
CA ALA A 257 19.12 6.13 10.97
C ALA A 257 18.48 5.24 9.89
N GLY A 258 18.39 3.96 10.23
CA GLY A 258 17.98 2.86 9.38
C GLY A 258 16.62 3.18 8.84
N ASP A 259 16.52 3.00 7.53
CA ASP A 259 15.27 2.83 6.83
C ASP A 259 14.34 1.98 7.73
N PRO A 260 13.13 2.47 8.10
CA PRO A 260 12.24 1.73 8.98
C PRO A 260 12.14 0.29 8.50
N ASP A 261 12.34 -0.65 9.42
CA ASP A 261 12.56 -2.09 9.19
C ASP A 261 12.15 -2.54 7.77
N PRO A 262 13.12 -2.88 6.89
CA PRO A 262 12.81 -3.33 5.53
C PRO A 262 11.90 -4.56 5.53
N GLY A 263 11.92 -5.35 6.62
CA GLY A 263 10.98 -6.43 6.90
C GLY A 263 9.54 -5.92 7.00
N PHE A 264 9.27 -4.96 7.90
CA PHE A 264 7.95 -4.34 8.04
C PHE A 264 7.40 -3.76 6.73
N ARG A 265 8.23 -3.04 5.95
CA ARG A 265 7.77 -2.48 4.66
C ARG A 265 7.35 -3.55 3.66
N SER A 266 8.15 -4.60 3.56
CA SER A 266 7.89 -5.72 2.66
C SER A 266 6.65 -6.49 3.09
N TRP A 267 6.48 -6.67 4.39
CA TRP A 267 5.27 -7.23 4.99
C TRP A 267 4.04 -6.37 4.69
N LEU A 268 4.11 -5.05 4.90
CA LEU A 268 3.00 -4.12 4.65
C LEU A 268 2.59 -4.09 3.17
N VAL A 269 3.57 -4.14 2.27
CA VAL A 269 3.30 -4.24 0.82
C VAL A 269 2.55 -5.53 0.51
N ARG A 270 3.00 -6.65 1.06
CA ARG A 270 2.41 -7.97 0.82
C ARG A 270 1.01 -8.12 1.41
N GLU A 271 0.83 -7.73 2.66
CA GLU A 271 -0.40 -8.03 3.42
C GLU A 271 -1.45 -6.91 3.30
N ALA A 272 -1.06 -5.67 3.00
CA ALA A 272 -2.01 -4.55 2.93
C ALA A 272 -2.14 -3.96 1.52
N PHE A 273 -1.03 -3.58 0.88
CA PHE A 273 -1.13 -2.80 -0.37
C PHE A 273 -1.50 -3.64 -1.58
N LEU A 274 -0.80 -4.76 -1.81
CA LEU A 274 -1.07 -5.61 -2.97
C LEU A 274 -2.52 -6.14 -2.97
N PRO A 275 -3.06 -6.67 -1.85
CA PRO A 275 -4.45 -7.12 -1.80
C PRO A 275 -5.50 -6.08 -2.18
N ARG A 276 -5.18 -4.80 -1.95
CA ARG A 276 -6.06 -3.66 -2.25
C ARG A 276 -5.70 -2.97 -3.58
N PHE A 277 -4.93 -3.65 -4.42
CA PHE A 277 -4.52 -3.22 -5.76
C PHE A 277 -3.73 -1.89 -5.73
N MET A 278 -3.04 -1.61 -4.62
CA MET A 278 -2.27 -0.37 -4.42
C MET A 278 -0.84 -0.51 -4.96
N LEU A 279 -0.70 -0.80 -6.26
CA LEU A 279 0.61 -1.02 -6.91
C LEU A 279 1.56 0.18 -6.78
N LEU A 280 1.06 1.41 -6.96
CA LEU A 280 1.88 2.61 -6.87
C LEU A 280 2.34 2.91 -5.43
N PRO A 281 1.47 2.85 -4.40
CA PRO A 281 1.92 2.88 -3.01
C PRO A 281 2.92 1.79 -2.68
N ALA A 282 2.67 0.53 -3.08
CA ALA A 282 3.61 -0.58 -2.89
C ALA A 282 4.99 -0.28 -3.47
N TRP A 283 5.03 0.21 -4.71
CA TRP A 283 6.24 0.66 -5.37
C TRP A 283 6.96 1.75 -4.58
N ARG A 284 6.25 2.81 -4.19
CA ARG A 284 6.82 3.94 -3.45
C ARG A 284 7.39 3.50 -2.10
N THR A 285 6.74 2.54 -1.43
CA THR A 285 7.19 1.98 -0.15
C THR A 285 8.45 1.14 -0.28
N LEU A 286 8.59 0.37 -1.35
CA LEU A 286 9.78 -0.46 -1.58
C LEU A 286 10.92 0.29 -2.28
N ARG A 287 10.64 1.38 -3.00
CA ARG A 287 11.63 2.16 -3.77
C ARG A 287 12.91 2.51 -3.01
N PRO A 288 12.88 2.95 -1.73
CA PRO A 288 14.11 3.23 -0.98
C PRO A 288 14.99 1.99 -0.82
N THR A 289 14.37 0.83 -0.61
CA THR A 289 15.06 -0.45 -0.45
C THR A 289 15.55 -0.98 -1.80
N VAL A 290 14.72 -0.94 -2.86
CA VAL A 290 15.02 -1.57 -4.16
C VAL A 290 15.78 -0.67 -5.15
N GLY A 291 15.80 0.64 -4.92
CA GLY A 291 16.47 1.63 -5.77
C GLY A 291 15.74 1.90 -7.09
N ARG A 292 16.47 2.38 -8.11
CA ARG A 292 15.90 2.70 -9.44
C ARG A 292 15.88 1.53 -10.42
N ARG A 293 16.59 0.43 -10.13
CA ARG A 293 16.74 -0.72 -11.03
C ARG A 293 15.41 -1.31 -11.54
N PRO A 294 14.34 -1.42 -10.74
CA PRO A 294 13.12 -2.01 -11.25
C PRO A 294 12.37 -1.11 -12.25
N LEU A 295 12.75 0.17 -12.41
CA LEU A 295 12.25 1.00 -13.52
C LEU A 295 12.63 0.43 -14.88
N VAL A 296 13.77 -0.26 -14.99
CA VAL A 296 14.19 -0.94 -16.23
C VAL A 296 13.21 -2.04 -16.59
N VAL A 297 12.82 -2.87 -15.61
CA VAL A 297 11.81 -3.91 -15.84
C VAL A 297 10.46 -3.30 -16.18
N LEU A 298 10.04 -2.23 -15.49
CA LEU A 298 8.79 -1.54 -15.83
C LEU A 298 8.82 -0.98 -17.25
N ALA A 299 9.95 -0.45 -17.71
CA ALA A 299 10.11 -0.01 -19.09
C ALA A 299 10.04 -1.18 -20.09
N LEU A 300 10.67 -2.31 -19.79
CA LEU A 300 10.58 -3.53 -20.61
C LEU A 300 9.14 -4.05 -20.69
N LEU A 301 8.42 -4.12 -19.56
CA LEU A 301 7.01 -4.52 -19.51
C LEU A 301 6.10 -3.52 -20.26
N ALA A 302 6.39 -2.22 -20.15
CA ALA A 302 5.65 -1.20 -20.91
C ALA A 302 5.84 -1.37 -22.43
N MET A 303 7.03 -1.78 -22.89
CA MET A 303 7.24 -2.11 -24.30
C MET A 303 6.43 -3.33 -24.75
N LEU A 304 6.28 -4.35 -23.89
CA LEU A 304 5.43 -5.52 -24.19
C LEU A 304 3.95 -5.15 -24.35
N LEU A 305 3.46 -4.15 -23.60
CA LEU A 305 2.08 -3.70 -23.72
C LEU A 305 1.75 -3.15 -25.12
N VAL A 306 2.74 -2.55 -25.79
CA VAL A 306 2.59 -1.95 -27.13
C VAL A 306 2.93 -2.96 -28.24
N ALA A 307 3.47 -4.14 -27.90
CA ALA A 307 3.92 -5.13 -28.87
C ALA A 307 2.85 -5.57 -29.90
N PRO A 308 1.56 -5.76 -29.56
CA PRO A 308 0.54 -6.07 -30.56
C PRO A 308 0.37 -4.95 -31.60
N ALA A 309 0.44 -3.69 -31.18
CA ALA A 309 0.34 -2.55 -32.10
C ALA A 309 1.58 -2.43 -33.00
N VAL A 310 2.78 -2.70 -32.45
CA VAL A 310 4.01 -2.80 -33.23
C VAL A 310 3.89 -3.93 -34.26
N ALA A 311 3.31 -5.06 -33.88
CA ALA A 311 3.13 -6.17 -34.82
C ALA A 311 2.22 -5.83 -36.00
N VAL A 312 1.16 -5.06 -35.78
CA VAL A 312 0.33 -4.52 -36.87
C VAL A 312 1.13 -3.57 -37.77
N ALA A 313 1.96 -2.70 -37.19
CA ALA A 313 2.74 -1.73 -37.96
C ALA A 313 3.85 -2.36 -38.82
N PHE A 314 4.34 -3.55 -38.44
CA PHE A 314 5.46 -4.25 -39.09
C PHE A 314 5.04 -5.58 -39.72
N ASP A 315 3.82 -5.64 -40.26
CA ASP A 315 3.20 -6.86 -40.81
C ASP A 315 4.01 -7.53 -41.94
N GLY A 316 4.93 -6.79 -42.59
CA GLY A 316 5.86 -7.33 -43.58
C GLY A 316 6.94 -8.29 -43.03
N HIS A 317 7.12 -8.39 -41.71
CA HIS A 317 8.13 -9.25 -41.08
C HIS A 317 7.59 -10.00 -39.85
N PRO A 318 6.56 -10.84 -40.00
CA PRO A 318 5.79 -11.36 -38.88
C PRO A 318 6.62 -12.19 -37.90
N VAL A 319 7.51 -13.04 -38.43
CA VAL A 319 8.44 -13.86 -37.63
C VAL A 319 9.49 -12.99 -36.92
N GLY A 320 9.98 -11.95 -37.59
CA GLY A 320 10.97 -11.03 -37.02
C GLY A 320 10.41 -10.23 -35.85
N VAL A 321 9.19 -9.71 -35.99
CA VAL A 321 8.46 -9.02 -34.92
C VAL A 321 8.24 -9.96 -33.74
N LEU A 322 7.68 -11.15 -33.95
CA LEU A 322 7.37 -12.08 -32.87
C LEU A 322 8.64 -12.46 -32.07
N ARG A 323 9.76 -12.72 -32.77
CA ARG A 323 11.06 -12.97 -32.14
C ARG A 323 11.60 -11.76 -31.38
N GLY A 324 11.42 -10.55 -31.93
CA GLY A 324 11.79 -9.30 -31.25
C GLY A 324 11.02 -9.11 -29.93
N VAL A 325 9.69 -9.32 -29.96
CA VAL A 325 8.85 -9.25 -28.75
C VAL A 325 9.26 -10.31 -27.74
N ALA A 326 9.50 -11.56 -28.19
CA ALA A 326 10.00 -12.63 -27.34
C ALA A 326 11.37 -12.33 -26.72
N ALA A 327 12.28 -11.67 -27.46
CA ALA A 327 13.57 -11.24 -26.93
C ALA A 327 13.42 -10.17 -25.84
N VAL A 328 12.54 -9.18 -26.03
CA VAL A 328 12.21 -8.17 -25.00
C VAL A 328 11.59 -8.84 -23.77
N ALA A 329 10.68 -9.79 -23.97
CA ALA A 329 10.08 -10.57 -22.89
C ALA A 329 11.14 -11.36 -22.12
N GLY A 330 12.02 -12.08 -22.82
CA GLY A 330 13.13 -12.82 -22.22
C GLY A 330 14.06 -11.92 -21.40
N ALA A 331 14.40 -10.74 -21.93
CA ALA A 331 15.18 -9.74 -21.20
C ALA A 331 14.45 -9.22 -19.94
N ALA A 332 13.13 -8.98 -20.03
CA ALA A 332 12.31 -8.58 -18.89
C ALA A 332 12.30 -9.64 -17.79
N TYR A 333 12.06 -10.91 -18.13
CA TYR A 333 12.04 -12.01 -17.17
C TYR A 333 13.42 -12.29 -16.58
N LEU A 334 14.49 -12.23 -17.38
CA LEU A 334 15.85 -12.33 -16.87
C LEU A 334 16.18 -11.20 -15.90
N ALA A 335 15.82 -9.95 -16.24
CA ALA A 335 16.01 -8.82 -15.34
C ALA A 335 15.21 -8.97 -14.04
N MET A 336 13.94 -9.42 -14.10
CA MET A 336 13.15 -9.74 -12.92
C MET A 336 13.81 -10.82 -12.05
N PHE A 337 14.30 -11.89 -12.66
CA PHE A 337 15.01 -12.96 -11.97
C PHE A 337 16.28 -12.48 -11.28
N LEU A 338 17.16 -11.77 -12.00
CA LEU A 338 18.40 -11.22 -11.44
C LEU A 338 18.14 -10.26 -10.29
N LEU A 339 17.08 -9.45 -10.40
CA LEU A 339 16.66 -8.54 -9.35
C LEU A 339 16.09 -9.28 -8.13
N ALA A 340 15.31 -10.34 -8.35
CA ALA A 340 14.76 -11.18 -7.29
C ALA A 340 15.85 -11.94 -6.52
N VAL A 341 16.89 -12.44 -7.21
CA VAL A 341 18.05 -13.10 -6.58
C VAL A 341 18.80 -12.13 -5.64
N GLY A 342 18.95 -10.88 -6.05
CA GLY A 342 19.63 -9.88 -5.22
C GLY A 342 18.79 -9.30 -4.09
N ARG A 343 17.45 -9.30 -4.21
CA ARG A 343 16.52 -8.61 -3.30
C ARG A 343 15.17 -9.33 -3.25
N ARG A 344 14.93 -10.07 -2.17
CA ARG A 344 13.69 -10.85 -1.97
C ARG A 344 12.44 -9.97 -2.04
N GLU A 345 12.53 -8.73 -1.59
CA GLU A 345 11.44 -7.76 -1.53
C GLU A 345 10.84 -7.47 -2.92
N MET A 346 11.66 -7.57 -3.97
CA MET A 346 11.27 -7.31 -5.34
C MET A 346 10.30 -8.34 -5.91
N THR A 347 10.31 -9.57 -5.40
CA THR A 347 9.45 -10.66 -5.90
C THR A 347 7.96 -10.32 -5.80
N SER A 348 7.58 -9.54 -4.78
CA SER A 348 6.19 -9.15 -4.53
C SER A 348 5.64 -8.17 -5.58
N LEU A 349 6.47 -7.28 -6.10
CA LEU A 349 6.06 -6.23 -7.05
C LEU A 349 5.70 -6.77 -8.43
N TRP A 350 6.28 -7.91 -8.80
CA TRP A 350 6.10 -8.51 -10.12
C TRP A 350 4.86 -9.39 -10.23
N CYS A 351 4.05 -9.49 -9.17
CA CYS A 351 2.78 -10.23 -9.17
C CYS A 351 2.91 -11.59 -9.87
N LEU A 352 3.91 -12.39 -9.50
CA LEU A 352 4.38 -13.56 -10.25
C LEU A 352 3.30 -14.64 -10.52
N ARG A 353 2.13 -14.55 -9.88
CA ARG A 353 0.96 -15.36 -10.22
C ARG A 353 0.45 -15.09 -11.64
N LEU A 354 0.52 -13.85 -12.11
CA LEU A 354 0.10 -13.45 -13.46
C LEU A 354 0.88 -14.18 -14.57
N PRO A 355 2.23 -14.15 -14.61
CA PRO A 355 2.97 -14.91 -15.62
C PRO A 355 2.80 -16.43 -15.48
N ALA A 356 2.63 -16.97 -14.27
CA ALA A 356 2.35 -18.40 -14.08
C ALA A 356 0.98 -18.80 -14.68
N GLY A 357 -0.06 -18.02 -14.41
CA GLY A 357 -1.38 -18.21 -14.99
C GLY A 357 -1.38 -18.06 -16.51
N ALA A 358 -0.64 -17.08 -17.03
CA ALA A 358 -0.47 -16.89 -18.47
C ALA A 358 0.22 -18.09 -19.14
N ALA A 359 1.19 -18.72 -18.47
CA ALA A 359 1.84 -19.92 -18.99
C ALA A 359 0.87 -21.10 -19.07
N LEU A 360 0.02 -21.29 -18.07
CA LEU A 360 -1.04 -22.32 -18.10
C LEU A 360 -2.07 -22.06 -19.21
N GLY A 361 -2.49 -20.81 -19.39
CA GLY A 361 -3.36 -20.42 -20.50
C GLY A 361 -2.71 -20.66 -21.87
N ALA A 362 -1.42 -20.36 -22.01
CA ALA A 362 -0.66 -20.63 -23.24
C ALA A 362 -0.56 -22.14 -23.52
N VAL A 363 -0.29 -22.97 -22.50
CA VAL A 363 -0.28 -24.43 -22.63
C VAL A 363 -1.65 -24.92 -23.08
N ALA A 364 -2.74 -24.49 -22.43
CA ALA A 364 -4.10 -24.87 -22.79
C ALA A 364 -4.43 -24.49 -24.24
N LEU A 365 -4.09 -23.26 -24.66
CA LEU A 365 -4.33 -22.79 -26.03
C LEU A 365 -3.53 -23.58 -27.06
N ILE A 366 -2.25 -23.86 -26.79
CA ILE A 366 -1.40 -24.67 -27.67
C ILE A 366 -1.91 -26.11 -27.77
N SER A 367 -2.58 -26.64 -26.75
CA SER A 367 -3.19 -27.97 -26.77
C SER A 367 -4.48 -28.07 -27.59
N LEU A 368 -5.14 -26.96 -27.91
CA LEU A 368 -6.32 -26.94 -28.79
C LEU A 368 -5.94 -27.26 -30.25
N ASP A 369 -6.95 -27.49 -31.09
CA ASP A 369 -6.77 -27.58 -32.54
C ASP A 369 -6.21 -26.26 -33.10
N ASP A 370 -5.51 -26.31 -34.22
CA ASP A 370 -4.81 -25.15 -34.77
C ASP A 370 -5.77 -24.09 -35.38
N GLY A 371 -7.09 -24.34 -35.37
CA GLY A 371 -8.13 -23.46 -35.91
C GLY A 371 -8.20 -22.08 -35.24
N TRP A 372 -7.77 -21.94 -33.98
CA TRP A 372 -7.72 -20.63 -33.32
C TRP A 372 -6.69 -19.68 -33.93
N ALA A 373 -5.69 -20.22 -34.63
CA ALA A 373 -4.61 -19.46 -35.28
C ALA A 373 -4.86 -19.24 -36.78
N HIS A 374 -5.97 -19.73 -37.32
CA HIS A 374 -6.24 -19.65 -38.76
C HIS A 374 -6.44 -18.19 -39.21
N PRO A 375 -5.81 -17.78 -40.33
CA PRO A 375 -5.87 -16.40 -40.84
C PRO A 375 -7.21 -16.02 -41.47
N ASP A 376 -8.10 -16.99 -41.72
CA ASP A 376 -9.32 -16.83 -42.53
C ASP A 376 -10.43 -15.99 -41.86
N GLY A 377 -10.17 -15.42 -40.69
CA GLY A 377 -11.05 -14.42 -40.08
C GLY A 377 -10.45 -13.80 -38.82
N TRP A 378 -10.05 -12.52 -38.89
CA TRP A 378 -9.56 -11.77 -37.73
C TRP A 378 -10.67 -11.46 -36.71
N ALA A 379 -11.92 -11.39 -37.14
CA ALA A 379 -13.05 -10.92 -36.33
C ALA A 379 -13.30 -11.81 -35.11
N TRP A 380 -13.35 -13.13 -35.28
CA TRP A 380 -13.65 -14.07 -34.19
C TRP A 380 -12.57 -14.10 -33.10
N PRO A 381 -11.27 -14.24 -33.41
CA PRO A 381 -10.18 -14.12 -32.44
C PRO A 381 -10.20 -12.79 -31.68
N MET A 382 -10.51 -11.68 -32.36
CA MET A 382 -10.59 -10.37 -31.72
C MET A 382 -11.82 -10.23 -30.81
N ILE A 383 -12.97 -10.75 -31.22
CA ILE A 383 -14.17 -10.82 -30.37
C ILE A 383 -13.88 -11.68 -29.14
N ALA A 384 -13.29 -12.86 -29.33
CA ALA A 384 -12.91 -13.75 -28.24
C ALA A 384 -11.93 -13.06 -27.28
N SER A 385 -10.92 -12.36 -27.81
CA SER A 385 -9.98 -11.57 -27.00
C SER A 385 -10.70 -10.51 -26.18
N ALA A 386 -11.58 -9.73 -26.80
CA ALA A 386 -12.35 -8.69 -26.11
C ALA A 386 -13.24 -9.27 -25.00
N VAL A 387 -13.92 -10.39 -25.26
CA VAL A 387 -14.76 -11.07 -24.26
C VAL A 387 -13.92 -11.61 -23.10
N LEU A 388 -12.77 -12.23 -23.38
CA LEU A 388 -11.87 -12.75 -22.35
C LEU A 388 -11.27 -11.63 -21.49
N LEU A 389 -10.85 -10.53 -22.10
CA LEU A 389 -10.37 -9.34 -21.39
C LEU A 389 -11.46 -8.70 -20.55
N ALA A 390 -12.68 -8.58 -21.08
CA ALA A 390 -13.83 -8.07 -20.35
C ALA A 390 -14.16 -8.97 -19.14
N THR A 391 -14.12 -10.29 -19.32
CA THR A 391 -14.34 -11.28 -18.26
C THR A 391 -13.28 -11.17 -17.17
N ALA A 392 -12.00 -11.16 -17.55
CA ALA A 392 -10.89 -11.01 -16.60
C ALA A 392 -10.98 -9.68 -15.83
N THR A 393 -11.26 -8.58 -16.55
CA THR A 393 -11.43 -7.25 -15.95
C THR A 393 -12.62 -7.22 -15.00
N GLY A 394 -13.77 -7.74 -15.42
CA GLY A 394 -14.98 -7.81 -14.61
C GLY A 394 -14.75 -8.56 -13.31
N TYR A 395 -14.00 -9.65 -13.35
CA TYR A 395 -13.64 -10.35 -12.13
C TYR A 395 -12.69 -9.55 -11.24
N LEU A 396 -11.64 -8.95 -11.80
CA LEU A 396 -10.73 -8.11 -11.02
C LEU A 396 -11.46 -6.92 -10.36
N VAL A 397 -12.53 -6.41 -10.98
CA VAL A 397 -13.42 -5.43 -10.34
C VAL A 397 -14.12 -6.02 -9.12
N PHE A 398 -14.71 -7.21 -9.22
CA PHE A 398 -15.36 -7.88 -8.09
C PHE A 398 -14.37 -8.21 -6.97
N GLU A 399 -13.19 -8.73 -7.30
CA GLU A 399 -12.14 -9.04 -6.35
C GLU A 399 -11.63 -7.78 -5.63
N ALA A 400 -11.37 -6.70 -6.37
CA ALA A 400 -10.97 -5.42 -5.78
C ALA A 400 -12.08 -4.86 -4.86
N GLN A 401 -13.34 -4.96 -5.25
CA GLN A 401 -14.46 -4.58 -4.38
C GLN A 401 -14.55 -5.45 -3.12
N GLY A 402 -14.34 -6.77 -3.25
CA GLY A 402 -14.30 -7.72 -2.13
C GLY A 402 -13.19 -7.40 -1.13
N HIS A 403 -12.05 -6.89 -1.60
CA HIS A 403 -10.96 -6.40 -0.74
C HIS A 403 -11.12 -4.95 -0.29
N GLY A 404 -12.32 -4.39 -0.46
CA GLY A 404 -12.70 -3.07 0.01
C GLY A 404 -11.91 -1.96 -0.67
N VAL A 405 -11.69 -2.04 -2.00
CA VAL A 405 -11.14 -0.94 -2.82
C VAL A 405 -12.24 0.10 -3.12
N PRO A 406 -11.95 1.42 -3.10
CA PRO A 406 -13.02 2.40 -3.12
C PRO A 406 -13.54 2.54 -4.54
N GLY A 407 -14.86 2.61 -4.68
CA GLY A 407 -15.55 2.64 -5.96
C GLY A 407 -15.18 3.81 -6.88
N GLY A 408 -15.83 3.84 -8.05
CA GLY A 408 -15.66 4.92 -9.02
C GLY A 408 -14.27 4.94 -9.67
N ARG A 409 -13.68 6.13 -9.79
CA ARG A 409 -12.42 6.32 -10.54
C ARG A 409 -11.21 5.64 -9.89
N ILE A 410 -11.21 5.49 -8.57
CA ILE A 410 -10.07 4.88 -7.87
C ILE A 410 -10.05 3.37 -8.14
N LEU A 411 -11.19 2.69 -8.00
CA LEU A 411 -11.35 1.29 -8.39
C LEU A 411 -10.93 1.07 -9.84
N ALA A 412 -11.49 1.84 -10.77
CA ALA A 412 -11.19 1.72 -12.20
C ALA A 412 -9.69 1.89 -12.48
N GLY A 413 -9.03 2.89 -11.88
CA GLY A 413 -7.60 3.11 -12.06
C GLY A 413 -6.73 2.00 -11.49
N ARG A 414 -7.09 1.43 -10.34
CA ARG A 414 -6.34 0.32 -9.71
C ARG A 414 -6.50 -0.98 -10.46
N VAL A 415 -7.73 -1.32 -10.83
CA VAL A 415 -8.03 -2.51 -11.64
C VAL A 415 -7.34 -2.40 -12.99
N LEU A 416 -7.45 -1.25 -13.66
CA LEU A 416 -6.77 -1.02 -14.93
C LEU A 416 -5.25 -1.22 -14.80
N ALA A 417 -4.61 -0.71 -13.75
CA ALA A 417 -3.18 -0.91 -13.54
C ALA A 417 -2.79 -2.39 -13.42
N VAL A 418 -3.60 -3.21 -12.74
CA VAL A 418 -3.39 -4.66 -12.61
C VAL A 418 -3.68 -5.39 -13.92
N VAL A 419 -4.75 -5.03 -14.64
CA VAL A 419 -5.07 -5.57 -15.97
C VAL A 419 -3.94 -5.31 -16.95
N LEU A 420 -3.42 -4.07 -17.02
CA LEU A 420 -2.33 -3.71 -17.91
C LEU A 420 -1.04 -4.46 -17.57
N LEU A 421 -0.71 -4.57 -16.28
CA LEU A 421 0.45 -5.34 -15.83
C LEU A 421 0.31 -6.83 -16.16
N GLY A 422 -0.87 -7.41 -15.91
CA GLY A 422 -1.18 -8.80 -16.22
C GLY A 422 -1.18 -9.08 -17.71
N PHE A 423 -1.74 -8.19 -18.51
CA PHE A 423 -1.73 -8.30 -19.97
C PHE A 423 -0.30 -8.19 -20.53
N ALA A 424 0.52 -7.28 -20.01
CA ALA A 424 1.95 -7.20 -20.40
C ALA A 424 2.70 -8.50 -20.10
N HIS A 425 2.47 -9.12 -18.93
CA HIS A 425 3.01 -10.45 -18.64
C HIS A 425 2.46 -11.52 -19.59
N ALA A 426 1.16 -11.49 -19.90
CA ALA A 426 0.54 -12.47 -20.79
C ALA A 426 1.07 -12.36 -22.23
N VAL A 427 1.28 -11.14 -22.75
CA VAL A 427 1.97 -10.91 -24.03
C VAL A 427 3.40 -11.43 -23.98
N GLY A 428 4.13 -11.18 -22.89
CA GLY A 428 5.48 -11.69 -22.70
C GLY A 428 5.55 -13.21 -22.76
N VAL A 429 4.71 -13.90 -21.99
CA VAL A 429 4.63 -15.37 -21.98
C VAL A 429 4.15 -15.93 -23.31
N ALA A 430 3.09 -15.35 -23.89
CA ALA A 430 2.58 -15.77 -25.19
C ALA A 430 3.64 -15.63 -26.27
N SER A 431 4.35 -14.50 -26.35
CA SER A 431 5.41 -14.30 -27.35
C SER A 431 6.55 -15.31 -27.20
N LEU A 432 6.99 -15.61 -25.96
CA LEU A 432 7.99 -16.65 -25.71
C LEU A 432 7.49 -18.04 -26.14
N ALA A 433 6.25 -18.38 -25.80
CA ALA A 433 5.65 -19.65 -26.18
C ALA A 433 5.52 -19.78 -27.71
N LEU A 434 4.98 -18.77 -28.39
CA LEU A 434 4.80 -18.78 -29.84
C LEU A 434 6.12 -18.72 -30.61
N ALA A 435 7.13 -18.00 -30.10
CA ALA A 435 8.42 -17.85 -30.78
C ALA A 435 9.39 -19.02 -30.55
N ALA A 436 9.32 -19.68 -29.39
CA ALA A 436 10.30 -20.71 -28.99
C ALA A 436 9.68 -22.10 -28.77
N VAL A 437 8.52 -22.20 -28.11
CA VAL A 437 7.91 -23.49 -27.75
C VAL A 437 7.13 -24.07 -28.92
N VAL A 438 6.27 -23.28 -29.56
CA VAL A 438 5.41 -23.72 -30.67
C VAL A 438 6.23 -24.28 -31.85
N PRO A 439 7.33 -23.65 -32.31
CA PRO A 439 8.13 -24.22 -33.39
C PRO A 439 8.74 -25.58 -33.06
N ALA A 440 9.01 -25.85 -31.78
CA ALA A 440 9.58 -27.12 -31.32
C ALA A 440 8.50 -28.21 -31.16
N VAL A 441 7.31 -27.86 -30.69
CA VAL A 441 6.25 -28.83 -30.31
C VAL A 441 5.18 -29.00 -31.40
N LYS A 442 4.84 -27.92 -32.12
CA LYS A 442 3.82 -27.88 -33.17
C LYS A 442 4.32 -27.06 -34.39
N PRO A 443 5.24 -27.62 -35.21
CA PRO A 443 5.81 -26.88 -36.35
C PRO A 443 4.76 -26.43 -37.38
N GLY A 444 3.67 -27.17 -37.57
CA GLY A 444 2.57 -26.78 -38.47
C GLY A 444 1.78 -25.55 -37.99
N LEU A 445 1.59 -25.43 -36.66
CA LEU A 445 1.02 -24.23 -36.06
C LEU A 445 1.97 -23.03 -36.23
N ALA A 446 3.29 -23.25 -36.11
CA ALA A 446 4.28 -22.21 -36.33
C ALA A 446 4.25 -21.66 -37.77
N SER A 447 4.09 -22.52 -38.78
CA SER A 447 3.94 -22.07 -40.18
C SER A 447 2.63 -21.31 -40.40
N THR A 448 1.56 -21.71 -39.71
CA THR A 448 0.26 -21.02 -39.76
C THR A 448 0.38 -19.60 -39.18
N ILE A 449 0.99 -19.46 -37.99
CA ILE A 449 1.19 -18.16 -37.31
C ILE A 449 2.15 -17.26 -38.09
N ALA A 450 3.16 -17.82 -38.76
CA ALA A 450 4.09 -17.07 -39.60
C ALA A 450 3.44 -16.51 -40.87
N GLY A 451 2.23 -16.97 -41.22
CA GLY A 451 1.53 -16.66 -42.46
C GLY A 451 2.06 -17.51 -43.62
N ALA A 452 1.14 -18.10 -44.40
CA ALA A 452 1.47 -18.90 -45.58
C ALA A 452 2.27 -18.13 -46.67
N SER A 453 2.36 -16.80 -46.55
CA SER A 453 3.13 -15.92 -47.43
C SER A 453 4.65 -16.13 -47.39
N ALA A 454 5.18 -16.92 -46.45
CA ALA A 454 6.61 -17.18 -46.33
C ALA A 454 7.13 -18.37 -47.17
N THR A 455 6.26 -19.19 -47.79
CA THR A 455 6.66 -20.51 -48.33
C THR A 455 6.22 -20.83 -49.76
N ALA A 456 6.10 -19.82 -50.63
CA ALA A 456 6.26 -20.09 -52.06
C ALA A 456 7.56 -19.43 -52.56
N PRO A 457 8.74 -20.05 -52.34
CA PRO A 457 9.89 -19.73 -53.17
C PRO A 457 9.45 -19.96 -54.61
N GLY A 458 9.48 -18.88 -55.40
CA GLY A 458 8.89 -18.83 -56.72
C GLY A 458 9.23 -20.06 -57.54
N VAL A 459 8.20 -20.85 -57.84
CA VAL A 459 8.10 -21.44 -59.17
C VAL A 459 7.89 -20.26 -60.12
N THR A 460 8.99 -19.57 -60.45
CA THR A 460 9.06 -18.65 -61.57
C THR A 460 8.96 -19.48 -62.84
N GLY A 461 7.73 -19.88 -63.19
CA GLY A 461 7.44 -20.21 -64.58
C GLY A 461 7.70 -18.94 -65.40
N PRO A 462 8.52 -18.99 -66.46
CA PRO A 462 8.76 -17.82 -67.29
C PRO A 462 7.47 -17.50 -68.05
N GLY A 463 6.79 -16.40 -67.71
CA GLY A 463 5.81 -15.81 -68.64
C GLY A 463 4.51 -15.27 -68.06
N VAL A 464 4.25 -15.32 -66.76
CA VAL A 464 3.04 -14.69 -66.20
C VAL A 464 3.43 -13.59 -65.23
N VAL A 465 3.42 -12.35 -65.72
CA VAL A 465 3.39 -11.14 -64.89
C VAL A 465 2.02 -11.09 -64.24
N GLY A 466 1.81 -11.91 -63.21
CA GLY A 466 0.64 -11.85 -62.37
C GLY A 466 0.70 -10.59 -61.54
N LEU A 467 -0.16 -9.62 -61.86
CA LEU A 467 -0.46 -8.49 -60.99
C LEU A 467 -0.78 -9.08 -59.61
N VAL A 468 0.10 -8.87 -58.62
CA VAL A 468 -0.18 -9.21 -57.23
C VAL A 468 -1.31 -8.29 -56.79
N THR A 469 -2.55 -8.74 -57.00
CA THR A 469 -3.70 -8.18 -56.32
C THR A 469 -3.50 -8.53 -54.85
N VAL A 470 -2.87 -7.63 -54.11
CA VAL A 470 -2.92 -7.61 -52.66
C VAL A 470 -4.39 -7.43 -52.35
N ASP A 471 -5.07 -8.55 -52.06
CA ASP A 471 -6.42 -8.48 -51.56
C ASP A 471 -6.33 -7.70 -50.24
N PRO A 472 -6.94 -6.52 -50.11
CA PRO A 472 -6.86 -5.70 -48.90
C PRO A 472 -7.67 -6.32 -47.75
N GLY A 473 -8.15 -7.55 -47.92
CA GLY A 473 -8.64 -8.40 -46.85
C GLY A 473 -7.51 -8.64 -45.87
N VAL A 474 -7.49 -7.82 -44.81
CA VAL A 474 -6.60 -7.85 -43.65
C VAL A 474 -6.45 -9.29 -43.14
N ALA A 475 -5.52 -10.04 -43.72
CA ALA A 475 -5.07 -11.31 -43.17
C ALA A 475 -4.48 -10.94 -41.81
N GLY A 476 -5.07 -11.47 -40.73
CA GLY A 476 -4.65 -11.12 -39.38
C GLY A 476 -3.20 -11.50 -39.19
N GLY A 477 -2.28 -10.54 -39.28
CA GLY A 477 -0.87 -10.70 -38.96
C GLY A 477 -0.66 -11.27 -37.55
N PRO A 478 0.58 -11.54 -37.14
CA PRO A 478 0.90 -12.20 -35.85
C PRO A 478 0.36 -11.46 -34.62
N ALA A 479 -0.06 -10.21 -34.78
CA ALA A 479 -0.78 -9.43 -33.78
C ALA A 479 -2.06 -10.12 -33.28
N VAL A 480 -2.86 -10.72 -34.18
CA VAL A 480 -4.13 -11.36 -33.83
C VAL A 480 -3.92 -12.60 -32.95
N PRO A 481 -3.13 -13.62 -33.36
CA PRO A 481 -2.87 -14.79 -32.52
C PRO A 481 -2.12 -14.42 -31.23
N LEU A 482 -1.23 -13.43 -31.25
CA LEU A 482 -0.56 -12.95 -30.04
C LEU A 482 -1.56 -12.31 -29.05
N THR A 483 -2.48 -11.47 -29.54
CA THR A 483 -3.51 -10.81 -28.71
C THR A 483 -4.47 -11.83 -28.13
N LEU A 484 -4.90 -12.81 -28.91
CA LEU A 484 -5.74 -13.90 -28.43
C LEU A 484 -5.02 -14.74 -27.37
N ALA A 485 -3.77 -15.15 -27.63
CA ALA A 485 -2.97 -15.91 -26.68
C ALA A 485 -2.74 -15.15 -25.36
N ALA A 486 -2.46 -13.85 -25.43
CA ALA A 486 -2.32 -13.00 -24.25
C ALA A 486 -3.65 -12.86 -23.48
N SER A 487 -4.77 -12.74 -24.18
CA SER A 487 -6.11 -12.63 -23.57
C SER A 487 -6.51 -13.92 -22.88
N VAL A 488 -6.27 -15.08 -23.51
CA VAL A 488 -6.45 -16.41 -22.91
C VAL A 488 -5.55 -16.56 -21.69
N GLY A 489 -4.27 -16.19 -21.80
CA GLY A 489 -3.31 -16.25 -20.69
C GLY A 489 -3.74 -15.42 -19.48
N LEU A 490 -4.17 -14.18 -19.69
CA LEU A 490 -4.66 -13.31 -18.62
C LEU A 490 -5.95 -13.86 -18.00
N ALA A 491 -6.93 -14.24 -18.82
CA ALA A 491 -8.20 -14.78 -18.34
C ALA A 491 -8.00 -16.07 -17.55
N ALA A 492 -7.18 -17.00 -18.05
CA ALA A 492 -6.82 -18.22 -17.34
C ALA A 492 -6.15 -17.91 -15.99
N GLY A 493 -5.22 -16.96 -15.95
CA GLY A 493 -4.55 -16.56 -14.72
C GLY A 493 -5.49 -16.00 -13.65
N VAL A 494 -6.45 -15.17 -14.05
CA VAL A 494 -7.48 -14.63 -13.14
C VAL A 494 -8.47 -15.71 -12.69
N LEU A 495 -8.94 -16.57 -13.61
CA LEU A 495 -9.88 -17.66 -13.31
C LEU A 495 -9.28 -18.75 -12.42
N LEU A 496 -8.02 -19.13 -12.66
CA LEU A 496 -7.34 -20.16 -11.86
C LEU A 496 -7.17 -19.76 -10.40
N GLN A 497 -7.02 -18.47 -10.12
CA GLN A 497 -6.91 -18.00 -8.74
C GLN A 497 -8.18 -18.24 -7.96
N MET A 498 -9.35 -18.02 -8.58
CA MET A 498 -10.64 -18.32 -7.93
C MET A 498 -10.73 -19.77 -7.49
N LEU A 499 -10.18 -20.68 -8.30
CA LEU A 499 -10.30 -22.11 -8.08
C LEU A 499 -9.34 -22.62 -7.00
N TRP A 500 -8.22 -21.95 -6.80
CA TRP A 500 -7.11 -22.47 -5.98
C TRP A 500 -6.80 -21.66 -4.71
N ASP A 501 -7.17 -20.38 -4.61
CA ASP A 501 -6.77 -19.55 -3.46
C ASP A 501 -7.75 -18.38 -3.21
N ASP A 502 -8.20 -18.20 -1.96
CA ASP A 502 -8.99 -17.03 -1.51
C ASP A 502 -8.14 -15.73 -1.41
N ARG A 503 -7.07 -15.64 -2.21
CA ARG A 503 -6.11 -14.54 -2.16
C ARG A 503 -6.06 -13.79 -3.48
N PRO A 504 -5.84 -12.48 -3.41
CA PRO A 504 -5.92 -11.64 -4.59
C PRO A 504 -4.87 -11.98 -5.64
N VAL A 505 -5.15 -11.66 -6.90
CA VAL A 505 -4.23 -11.87 -8.04
C VAL A 505 -2.82 -11.32 -7.84
N THR A 506 -2.74 -10.23 -7.09
CA THR A 506 -1.53 -9.47 -6.81
C THR A 506 -0.71 -10.06 -5.65
N TYR A 507 -1.24 -11.04 -4.92
CA TYR A 507 -0.56 -11.66 -3.79
C TYR A 507 0.66 -12.47 -4.29
N PRO A 508 1.81 -12.48 -3.59
CA PRO A 508 2.99 -13.20 -4.05
C PRO A 508 2.79 -14.73 -4.07
N LEU A 509 3.62 -15.42 -4.86
CA LEU A 509 3.63 -16.89 -4.97
C LEU A 509 4.17 -17.62 -3.73
N THR A 510 4.62 -16.91 -2.69
CA THR A 510 5.19 -17.56 -1.50
C THR A 510 4.12 -18.31 -0.72
N HIS A 511 4.43 -19.54 -0.30
CA HIS A 511 3.57 -20.34 0.58
C HIS A 511 3.08 -19.51 1.78
N LEU A 512 1.79 -19.66 2.09
CA LEU A 512 1.24 -19.11 3.31
C LEU A 512 2.07 -19.64 4.48
N PRO A 513 2.53 -18.79 5.41
CA PRO A 513 3.01 -19.29 6.69
C PRO A 513 1.87 -20.09 7.29
N TRP A 514 2.06 -21.41 7.45
CA TRP A 514 1.08 -22.37 7.99
C TRP A 514 0.51 -21.94 9.36
N ARG A 515 1.17 -20.99 10.05
CA ARG A 515 0.76 -20.43 11.35
C ARG A 515 0.35 -18.95 11.34
N GLY A 516 0.33 -18.29 10.18
CA GLY A 516 0.41 -16.82 10.07
C GLY A 516 -0.87 -16.01 10.30
N ARG A 517 -1.95 -16.59 10.83
CA ARG A 517 -3.11 -15.83 11.32
C ARG A 517 -3.41 -16.05 12.82
N ALA A 518 -2.58 -16.82 13.53
CA ALA A 518 -2.65 -16.81 14.99
C ALA A 518 -2.00 -15.51 15.47
N ARG A 519 -2.81 -14.60 16.02
CA ARG A 519 -2.36 -13.40 16.73
C ARG A 519 -1.46 -13.75 17.91
#